data_AF-A0A7X9D1D1-F1
#
_entry.id   AF-A0A7X9D1D1-F1
#
_cell.length_a   1.000
_cell.length_b   1.000
_cell.length_c   1.000
_cell.angle_alpha   90.00
_cell.angle_beta   90.00
_cell.angle_gamma   90.00
#
_symmetry.space_group_name_H-M   'P 1'
#
loop_
_entity.id
_entity.type
_entity.pdbx_description
1 polymer ?
#
loop_
_entity_poly.entity_id
_entity_poly.type
_entity_poly.pdbx_seq_one_letter_code
_entity_poly.pdbx_strand_id
1 'polypeptide(L)'
;MTKKTLSMLLVIAMLLIAVVPQAINGGGVAAAAPEGYRRLQDIQIFNGSRVEGWSGSGGEELETVNGTLPVDTKVTYNGIPTLRLNVQVPLSTAWWISLITLRGWNTHDLSEYVDNGYLEFYIKGKDGGEDFLIGFRDKVYERSQGLEIDVDVMASKYVNITTEWQHVRIPMKDLIFTAGGFDPSNATCLVFNKKNGSAFTVWFSDIKITSDDNEKSAPAIKVNQLGFIPDSEKYALITGFKEDLAVEAGEKFFVVDASNEKVAYTGDLELVTEYEPIDSGEKILKADFSNLAAAGEYYIKIDGLDNSPRFAIGKGIYNPLLVDSARYFYYQRQGIELEEKYAGEYARKDMTPQDKEAVFSTGKMAPVDVSKGWYDAGDFGKYVNAGSGGVSDLFWAYEMFPEQFTDNQLNIPESGNGIPDILDEARWEIEWIL
;
A
#
# COMPACT_ATOMS: atom_id res chain seq x y z
N MET A 1 46.23 -1.95 1.70
CA MET A 1 45.40 -2.12 2.91
C MET A 1 45.14 -3.61 3.12
N THR A 2 45.29 -4.11 4.34
CA THR A 2 44.90 -5.50 4.66
C THR A 2 43.37 -5.58 4.78
N LYS A 3 42.76 -6.76 4.55
CA LYS A 3 41.30 -6.93 4.67
C LYS A 3 40.75 -6.42 6.02
N LYS A 4 41.50 -6.64 7.11
CA LYS A 4 41.16 -6.11 8.45
C LYS A 4 41.09 -4.57 8.50
N THR A 5 42.02 -3.87 7.84
CA THR A 5 41.97 -2.39 7.78
C THR A 5 40.81 -1.87 6.94
N LEU A 6 40.35 -2.61 5.93
CA LEU A 6 39.19 -2.21 5.12
C LEU A 6 37.87 -2.42 5.87
N SER A 7 37.70 -3.56 6.55
CA SER A 7 36.53 -3.83 7.40
C SER A 7 36.42 -2.83 8.55
N MET A 8 37.54 -2.49 9.19
CA MET A 8 37.55 -1.51 10.29
C MET A 8 37.19 -0.10 9.80
N LEU A 9 37.62 0.30 8.60
CA LEU A 9 37.22 1.56 7.98
C LEU A 9 35.72 1.59 7.61
N LEU A 10 35.17 0.46 7.17
CA LEU A 10 33.74 0.33 6.86
C LEU A 10 32.88 0.41 8.12
N VAL A 11 33.27 -0.26 9.20
CA VAL A 11 32.59 -0.19 10.50
C VAL A 11 32.64 1.23 11.08
N ILE A 12 33.78 1.92 10.96
CA ILE A 12 33.90 3.33 11.38
C ILE A 12 33.03 4.23 10.50
N ALA A 13 32.95 4.01 9.20
CA ALA A 13 32.09 4.78 8.31
C ALA A 13 30.59 4.56 8.61
N MET A 14 30.17 3.32 8.87
CA MET A 14 28.80 2.99 9.26
C MET A 14 28.43 3.56 10.63
N LEU A 15 29.32 3.48 11.62
CA LEU A 15 29.14 4.12 12.93
C LEU A 15 29.09 5.65 12.81
N LEU A 16 29.90 6.26 11.93
CA LEU A 16 29.82 7.70 11.67
C LEU A 16 28.51 8.10 11.00
N ILE A 17 27.93 7.28 10.13
CA ILE A 17 26.60 7.53 9.54
C ILE A 17 25.49 7.36 10.60
N ALA A 18 25.63 6.42 11.53
CA ALA A 18 24.66 6.20 12.62
C ALA A 18 24.74 7.26 13.73
N VAL A 19 25.88 7.94 13.89
CA VAL A 19 26.12 8.96 14.94
C VAL A 19 26.03 10.39 14.40
N VAL A 20 25.89 10.60 13.08
CA VAL A 20 25.43 11.88 12.57
C VAL A 20 23.98 12.01 13.00
N PRO A 21 23.62 12.91 13.94
CA PRO A 21 22.22 13.24 14.12
C PRO A 21 21.75 13.64 12.73
N GLN A 22 20.70 13.00 12.21
CA GLN A 22 19.99 13.62 11.11
C GLN A 22 19.64 15.01 11.62
N ALA A 23 20.37 16.01 11.13
CA ALA A 23 19.96 17.37 11.26
C ALA A 23 18.66 17.40 10.49
N ILE A 24 17.55 17.13 11.19
CA ILE A 24 16.27 17.71 10.84
C ILE A 24 16.63 19.16 10.67
N ASN A 25 16.55 19.64 9.42
CA ASN A 25 16.71 21.05 9.11
C ASN A 25 15.52 21.78 9.77
N GLY A 26 15.50 21.85 11.11
CA GLY A 26 14.60 22.65 11.94
C GLY A 26 14.98 24.13 11.90
N GLY A 27 15.44 24.58 10.74
CA GLY A 27 15.74 25.97 10.42
C GLY A 27 14.89 26.51 9.27
N GLY A 28 13.84 25.78 8.86
CA GLY A 28 12.80 26.29 7.98
C GLY A 28 11.73 26.96 8.83
N VAL A 29 11.49 28.25 8.58
CA VAL A 29 10.31 28.98 9.05
C VAL A 29 9.08 28.07 8.98
N ALA A 30 8.34 27.94 10.09
CA ALA A 30 7.10 27.17 10.16
C ALA A 30 6.25 27.48 8.92
N ALA A 31 6.25 26.57 7.95
CA ALA A 31 5.52 26.76 6.71
C ALA A 31 4.05 26.68 7.11
N ALA A 32 3.34 27.79 7.01
CA ALA A 32 1.89 27.73 7.14
C ALA A 32 1.37 26.76 6.06
N ALA A 33 0.44 25.88 6.43
CA ALA A 33 -0.17 24.98 5.48
C ALA A 33 -0.83 25.81 4.35
N PRO A 34 -0.59 25.47 3.06
CA PRO A 34 -1.15 26.23 1.95
C PRO A 34 -2.67 26.09 1.90
N GLU A 35 -3.35 27.02 1.22
CA GLU A 35 -4.80 26.91 1.04
C GLU A 35 -5.16 25.60 0.32
N GLY A 36 -6.09 24.84 0.91
CA GLY A 36 -6.55 23.58 0.34
C GLY A 36 -5.57 22.41 0.47
N TYR A 37 -4.51 22.52 1.29
CA TYR A 37 -3.54 21.44 1.50
C TYR A 37 -4.16 20.09 1.89
N ARG A 38 -5.30 20.14 2.59
CA ARG A 38 -6.06 18.98 3.08
C ARG A 38 -7.15 18.52 2.12
N ARG A 39 -7.36 19.18 0.96
CA ARG A 39 -8.41 18.74 0.05
C ARG A 39 -8.13 17.31 -0.39
N LEU A 40 -9.17 16.49 -0.38
CA LEU A 40 -9.08 15.13 -0.90
C LEU A 40 -8.59 15.21 -2.35
N GLN A 41 -7.51 14.49 -2.65
CA GLN A 41 -6.80 14.66 -3.92
C GLN A 41 -7.63 14.20 -5.10
N ASP A 42 -7.54 14.90 -6.24
CA ASP A 42 -8.19 14.42 -7.46
C ASP A 42 -7.53 13.13 -7.96
N ILE A 43 -8.34 12.15 -8.36
CA ILE A 43 -7.86 10.96 -9.07
C ILE A 43 -7.97 11.24 -10.56
N GLN A 44 -6.89 11.72 -11.16
CA GLN A 44 -6.81 11.90 -12.61
C GLN A 44 -6.74 10.54 -13.32
N ILE A 45 -7.71 10.25 -14.19
CA ILE A 45 -7.78 9.03 -15.00
C ILE A 45 -7.24 9.28 -16.42
N PHE A 46 -7.56 10.45 -17.00
CA PHE A 46 -7.09 10.82 -18.34
C PHE A 46 -6.91 12.33 -18.48
N ASN A 47 -5.74 12.79 -18.95
CA ASN A 47 -5.46 14.20 -19.24
C ASN A 47 -4.80 14.45 -20.62
N GLY A 48 -5.10 13.60 -21.62
CA GLY A 48 -4.52 13.72 -22.97
C GLY A 48 -3.29 12.86 -23.22
N SER A 49 -2.83 12.14 -22.20
CA SER A 49 -1.80 11.10 -22.30
C SER A 49 -2.41 9.73 -22.60
N ARG A 50 -1.58 8.76 -23.04
CA ARG A 50 -2.06 7.39 -23.30
C ARG A 50 -2.64 6.79 -22.02
N VAL A 51 -3.80 6.15 -22.14
CA VAL A 51 -4.42 5.38 -21.06
C VAL A 51 -3.89 3.95 -21.00
N GLU A 52 -3.89 3.39 -19.80
CA GLU A 52 -3.69 1.96 -19.56
C GLU A 52 -5.05 1.26 -19.36
N GLY A 53 -5.07 -0.05 -19.60
CA GLY A 53 -6.27 -0.86 -19.49
C GLY A 53 -6.49 -1.79 -20.67
N TRP A 54 -7.74 -2.21 -20.85
CA TRP A 54 -8.13 -3.14 -21.90
C TRP A 54 -9.50 -2.78 -22.48
N SER A 55 -9.58 -2.73 -23.80
CA SER A 55 -10.82 -2.49 -24.54
C SER A 55 -11.00 -3.55 -25.61
N GLY A 56 -12.23 -3.98 -25.83
CA GLY A 56 -12.52 -4.98 -26.85
C GLY A 56 -14.01 -5.14 -27.14
N SER A 57 -14.28 -5.84 -28.24
CA SER A 57 -15.63 -6.28 -28.61
C SER A 57 -15.57 -7.64 -29.30
N GLY A 58 -16.71 -8.30 -29.43
CA GLY A 58 -16.77 -9.65 -30.01
C GLY A 58 -16.46 -9.71 -31.51
N GLY A 59 -16.67 -8.63 -32.26
CA GLY A 59 -16.54 -8.57 -33.71
C GLY A 59 -15.78 -7.33 -34.20
N GLU A 60 -14.82 -6.83 -33.41
CA GLU A 60 -13.99 -5.65 -33.73
C GLU A 60 -14.77 -4.36 -34.01
N GLU A 61 -16.03 -4.30 -33.54
CA GLU A 61 -16.88 -3.12 -33.65
C GLU A 61 -16.34 -1.93 -32.84
N LEU A 62 -15.66 -2.19 -31.71
CA LEU A 62 -15.02 -1.15 -30.91
C LEU A 62 -13.63 -0.85 -31.47
N GLU A 63 -13.39 0.41 -31.82
CA GLU A 63 -12.06 0.86 -32.22
C GLU A 63 -11.07 0.78 -31.06
N THR A 64 -9.93 0.15 -31.29
CA THR A 64 -8.84 0.05 -30.31
C THR A 64 -7.49 0.30 -30.95
N VAL A 65 -6.53 0.81 -30.17
CA VAL A 65 -5.12 0.95 -30.53
C VAL A 65 -4.28 0.37 -29.40
N ASN A 66 -3.48 -0.64 -29.71
CA ASN A 66 -2.67 -1.39 -28.72
C ASN A 66 -3.52 -1.92 -27.54
N GLY A 67 -4.73 -2.41 -27.84
CA GLY A 67 -5.61 -3.05 -26.85
C GLY A 67 -6.38 -2.10 -25.94
N THR A 68 -6.37 -0.79 -26.18
CA THR A 68 -7.13 0.22 -25.41
C THR A 68 -7.75 1.28 -26.33
N LEU A 69 -8.52 2.22 -25.77
CA LEU A 69 -9.12 3.31 -26.54
C LEU A 69 -8.06 4.24 -27.14
N PRO A 70 -8.24 4.70 -28.39
CA PRO A 70 -7.32 5.62 -29.04
C PRO A 70 -7.35 7.02 -28.43
N VAL A 71 -6.17 7.63 -28.33
CA VAL A 71 -6.03 9.08 -28.09
C VAL A 71 -6.05 9.82 -29.42
N ASP A 72 -7.02 10.71 -29.60
CA ASP A 72 -7.19 11.53 -30.79
C ASP A 72 -6.48 12.88 -30.60
N THR A 73 -5.43 13.11 -31.37
CA THR A 73 -4.63 14.35 -31.33
C THR A 73 -5.19 15.46 -32.20
N LYS A 74 -6.23 15.19 -33.01
CA LYS A 74 -6.87 16.16 -33.89
C LYS A 74 -8.08 16.80 -33.23
N VAL A 75 -8.85 16.03 -32.47
CA VAL A 75 -9.94 16.54 -31.64
C VAL A 75 -9.38 16.85 -30.26
N THR A 76 -9.39 18.13 -29.88
CA THR A 76 -8.83 18.59 -28.61
C THR A 76 -9.85 19.41 -27.82
N TYR A 77 -9.63 19.46 -26.51
CA TYR A 77 -10.31 20.39 -25.61
C TYR A 77 -9.24 21.16 -24.83
N ASN A 78 -9.24 22.49 -24.93
CA ASN A 78 -8.21 23.36 -24.33
C ASN A 78 -6.76 22.95 -24.67
N GLY A 79 -6.53 22.43 -25.89
CA GLY A 79 -5.22 21.97 -26.35
C GLY A 79 -4.83 20.57 -25.86
N ILE A 80 -5.69 19.91 -25.08
CA ILE A 80 -5.48 18.54 -24.59
C ILE A 80 -6.04 17.54 -25.63
N PRO A 81 -5.26 16.53 -26.07
CA PRO A 81 -5.77 15.41 -26.86
C PRO A 81 -6.92 14.69 -26.17
N THR A 82 -7.81 14.08 -26.95
CA THR A 82 -9.03 13.49 -26.39
C THR A 82 -9.00 11.97 -26.43
N LEU A 83 -9.69 11.32 -25.50
CA LEU A 83 -9.89 9.88 -25.52
C LEU A 83 -11.11 9.59 -26.39
N ARG A 84 -10.94 8.86 -27.50
CA ARG A 84 -12.03 8.58 -28.42
C ARG A 84 -12.65 7.21 -28.14
N LEU A 85 -13.94 7.21 -27.84
CA LEU A 85 -14.76 6.00 -27.79
C LEU A 85 -15.56 5.92 -29.08
N ASN A 86 -15.21 4.95 -29.93
CA ASN A 86 -15.77 4.83 -31.27
C ASN A 86 -16.23 3.39 -31.53
N VAL A 87 -17.55 3.19 -31.52
CA VAL A 87 -18.19 1.97 -31.99
C VAL A 87 -18.44 2.16 -33.49
N GLN A 88 -17.57 1.57 -34.31
CA GLN A 88 -17.40 1.87 -35.73
C GLN A 88 -18.59 1.42 -36.58
N VAL A 89 -19.20 0.30 -36.19
CA VAL A 89 -20.32 -0.33 -36.88
C VAL A 89 -21.35 -0.79 -35.86
N PRO A 90 -22.64 -0.92 -36.23
CA PRO A 90 -23.63 -1.49 -35.34
C PRO A 90 -23.19 -2.87 -34.85
N LEU A 91 -23.44 -3.17 -33.57
CA LEU A 91 -23.05 -4.42 -32.94
C LEU A 91 -23.62 -5.61 -33.70
N SER A 92 -22.73 -6.45 -34.21
CA SER A 92 -23.06 -7.78 -34.72
C SER A 92 -22.94 -8.84 -33.63
N THR A 93 -22.22 -8.52 -32.55
CA THR A 93 -21.97 -9.39 -31.41
C THR A 93 -22.67 -8.91 -30.13
N ALA A 94 -22.63 -9.75 -29.10
CA ALA A 94 -23.37 -9.51 -27.86
C ALA A 94 -22.69 -8.50 -26.92
N TRP A 95 -21.46 -8.03 -27.16
CA TRP A 95 -20.76 -7.19 -26.18
C TRP A 95 -19.63 -6.34 -26.78
N TRP A 96 -19.41 -5.19 -26.16
CA TRP A 96 -18.14 -4.48 -26.15
C TRP A 96 -17.93 -3.93 -24.74
N ILE A 97 -16.69 -3.75 -24.34
CA ILE A 97 -16.35 -3.10 -23.07
C ILE A 97 -15.04 -2.34 -23.24
N SER A 98 -14.91 -1.24 -22.51
CA SER A 98 -13.64 -0.57 -22.32
C SER A 98 -13.36 -0.40 -20.84
N LEU A 99 -12.22 -0.92 -20.42
CA LEU A 99 -11.70 -0.83 -19.06
C LEU A 99 -10.49 0.10 -19.09
N ILE A 100 -10.64 1.28 -18.52
CA ILE A 100 -9.53 2.23 -18.36
C ILE A 100 -9.07 2.15 -16.91
N THR A 101 -7.84 1.73 -16.66
CA THR A 101 -7.33 1.61 -15.29
C THR A 101 -7.26 2.97 -14.61
N LEU A 102 -7.59 3.04 -13.32
CA LEU A 102 -7.53 4.30 -12.56
C LEU A 102 -6.08 4.79 -12.40
N ARG A 103 -5.17 3.92 -11.92
CA ARG A 103 -3.71 4.12 -11.98
C ARG A 103 -3.00 2.77 -12.10
N GLY A 104 -2.91 2.24 -13.31
CA GLY A 104 -2.47 0.87 -13.55
C GLY A 104 -3.44 -0.17 -12.97
N TRP A 105 -3.10 -1.45 -13.05
CA TRP A 105 -3.98 -2.57 -12.64
C TRP A 105 -4.08 -2.78 -11.11
N ASN A 106 -3.74 -1.76 -10.33
CA ASN A 106 -3.87 -1.76 -8.88
C ASN A 106 -5.29 -1.37 -8.44
N THR A 107 -5.71 -1.88 -7.29
CA THR A 107 -6.93 -1.43 -6.62
C THR A 107 -6.72 -0.04 -6.01
N HIS A 108 -7.78 0.75 -5.97
CA HIS A 108 -7.83 2.11 -5.44
C HIS A 108 -9.05 2.27 -4.56
N ASP A 109 -8.88 2.95 -3.44
CA ASP A 109 -9.98 3.26 -2.54
C ASP A 109 -10.72 4.52 -3.00
N LEU A 110 -11.95 4.33 -3.48
CA LEU A 110 -12.89 5.37 -3.86
C LEU A 110 -13.93 5.66 -2.76
N SER A 111 -13.86 4.99 -1.61
CA SER A 111 -14.88 5.08 -0.55
C SER A 111 -15.05 6.51 -0.03
N GLU A 112 -13.97 7.29 0.02
CA GLU A 112 -14.02 8.70 0.45
C GLU A 112 -14.71 9.63 -0.54
N TYR A 113 -14.84 9.23 -1.80
CA TYR A 113 -15.50 10.02 -2.85
C TYR A 113 -16.98 9.66 -2.99
N VAL A 114 -17.47 8.59 -2.36
CA VAL A 114 -18.82 8.06 -2.61
C VAL A 114 -19.91 9.10 -2.31
N ASP A 115 -19.86 9.73 -1.14
CA ASP A 115 -20.97 10.55 -0.64
C ASP A 115 -21.07 11.91 -1.35
N ASN A 116 -19.93 12.59 -1.53
CA ASN A 116 -19.87 13.96 -2.06
C ASN A 116 -18.98 14.13 -3.29
N GLY A 117 -18.33 13.07 -3.77
CA GLY A 117 -17.46 13.12 -4.94
C GLY A 117 -18.21 12.98 -6.27
N TYR A 118 -17.49 13.26 -7.34
CA TYR A 118 -17.98 13.22 -8.71
C TYR A 118 -16.98 12.54 -9.63
N LEU A 119 -17.47 11.74 -10.57
CA LEU A 119 -16.76 11.47 -11.81
C LEU A 119 -17.01 12.66 -12.75
N GLU A 120 -15.94 13.38 -13.09
CA GLU A 120 -15.97 14.57 -13.95
C GLU A 120 -15.22 14.32 -15.26
N PHE A 121 -15.75 14.87 -16.35
CA PHE A 121 -15.11 14.88 -17.65
C PHE A 121 -15.78 15.89 -18.59
N TYR A 122 -15.06 16.29 -19.64
CA TYR A 122 -15.65 16.96 -20.79
C TYR A 122 -15.97 15.96 -21.88
N ILE A 123 -17.13 16.10 -22.51
CA ILE A 123 -17.58 15.21 -23.59
C ILE A 123 -18.06 16.00 -24.80
N LYS A 124 -17.81 15.43 -25.99
CA LYS A 124 -18.35 15.90 -27.27
C LYS A 124 -18.77 14.70 -28.11
N GLY A 125 -19.99 14.74 -28.64
CA GLY A 125 -20.49 13.80 -29.64
C GLY A 125 -20.06 14.16 -31.05
N LYS A 126 -20.13 13.18 -31.95
CA LYS A 126 -19.94 13.37 -33.38
C LYS A 126 -21.20 13.87 -34.06
N ASP A 127 -22.34 13.28 -33.70
CA ASP A 127 -23.64 13.51 -34.30
C ASP A 127 -24.64 14.13 -33.30
N GLY A 128 -24.42 13.94 -31.99
CA GLY A 128 -25.34 14.33 -30.93
C GLY A 128 -26.40 13.25 -30.67
N GLY A 129 -26.80 13.09 -29.40
CA GLY A 129 -27.72 12.06 -28.95
C GLY A 129 -27.08 10.68 -28.74
N GLU A 130 -25.75 10.57 -28.82
CA GLU A 130 -25.01 9.38 -28.44
C GLU A 130 -25.27 9.02 -26.98
N ASP A 131 -25.17 7.72 -26.66
CA ASP A 131 -25.38 7.26 -25.29
C ASP A 131 -24.72 5.90 -25.05
N PHE A 132 -24.23 5.71 -23.83
CA PHE A 132 -23.46 4.55 -23.39
C PHE A 132 -23.61 4.40 -21.87
N LEU A 133 -23.15 3.28 -21.34
CA LEU A 133 -23.04 3.05 -19.91
C LEU A 133 -21.63 3.43 -19.45
N ILE A 134 -21.53 4.09 -18.29
CA ILE A 134 -20.27 4.49 -17.67
C ILE A 134 -20.30 4.19 -16.17
N GLY A 135 -19.20 3.69 -15.61
CA GLY A 135 -19.02 3.53 -14.18
C GLY A 135 -17.71 2.87 -13.82
N PHE A 136 -17.70 1.93 -12.87
CA PHE A 136 -16.47 1.38 -12.31
C PHE A 136 -16.49 -0.14 -12.19
N ARG A 137 -15.29 -0.71 -12.19
CA ARG A 137 -15.02 -2.13 -11.88
C ARG A 137 -14.25 -2.21 -10.57
N ASP A 138 -14.64 -3.11 -9.70
CA ASP A 138 -13.81 -3.54 -8.58
C ASP A 138 -13.05 -4.83 -8.86
N LYS A 139 -12.08 -5.14 -7.99
CA LYS A 139 -11.46 -6.46 -7.92
C LYS A 139 -11.18 -6.86 -6.48
N VAL A 140 -11.92 -7.83 -5.96
CA VAL A 140 -11.82 -8.32 -4.57
C VAL A 140 -11.44 -9.80 -4.59
N TYR A 141 -10.22 -10.12 -4.12
CA TYR A 141 -9.69 -11.49 -4.15
C TYR A 141 -10.32 -12.41 -3.09
N GLU A 142 -10.83 -11.81 -2.01
CA GLU A 142 -11.48 -12.48 -0.88
C GLU A 142 -12.95 -12.81 -1.17
N ARG A 143 -13.50 -12.32 -2.29
CA ARG A 143 -14.90 -12.52 -2.63
C ARG A 143 -15.15 -13.98 -3.02
N SER A 144 -16.15 -14.58 -2.39
CA SER A 144 -16.50 -16.01 -2.56
C SER A 144 -16.78 -16.46 -4.01
N GLN A 145 -17.31 -15.58 -4.85
CA GLN A 145 -17.54 -15.84 -6.28
C GLN A 145 -17.47 -14.54 -7.08
N GLY A 146 -16.80 -14.57 -8.23
CA GLY A 146 -16.74 -13.46 -9.17
C GLY A 146 -15.87 -12.32 -8.66
N LEU A 147 -14.55 -12.38 -8.89
CA LEU A 147 -13.59 -11.43 -8.35
C LEU A 147 -13.85 -9.97 -8.75
N GLU A 148 -14.61 -9.74 -9.81
CA GLU A 148 -14.84 -8.41 -10.39
C GLU A 148 -16.33 -8.14 -10.50
N ILE A 149 -16.75 -6.95 -10.08
CA ILE A 149 -18.11 -6.44 -10.22
C ILE A 149 -18.06 -5.09 -10.91
N ASP A 150 -18.87 -4.96 -11.97
CA ASP A 150 -19.08 -3.70 -12.67
C ASP A 150 -20.34 -3.01 -12.13
N VAL A 151 -20.25 -1.70 -11.94
CA VAL A 151 -21.38 -0.82 -11.69
C VAL A 151 -21.37 0.29 -12.73
N ASP A 152 -22.53 0.63 -13.28
CA ASP A 152 -22.63 1.65 -14.33
C ASP A 152 -23.98 2.35 -14.35
N VAL A 153 -23.99 3.52 -14.98
CA VAL A 153 -25.18 4.33 -15.25
C VAL A 153 -25.23 4.75 -16.71
N MET A 154 -26.43 5.05 -17.21
CA MET A 154 -26.60 5.64 -18.54
C MET A 154 -26.09 7.09 -18.56
N ALA A 155 -25.22 7.42 -19.51
CA ALA A 155 -24.69 8.77 -19.70
C ALA A 155 -25.83 9.80 -19.93
N SER A 156 -26.89 9.41 -20.65
CA SER A 156 -28.08 10.25 -20.88
C SER A 156 -28.83 10.69 -19.63
N LYS A 157 -28.60 10.06 -18.46
CA LYS A 157 -29.15 10.54 -17.19
C LYS A 157 -28.52 11.87 -16.74
N TYR A 158 -27.30 12.17 -17.19
CA TYR A 158 -26.51 13.32 -16.73
C TYR A 158 -26.22 14.32 -17.85
N VAL A 159 -26.24 13.89 -19.11
CA VAL A 159 -25.94 14.77 -20.25
C VAL A 159 -26.74 14.35 -21.49
N ASN A 160 -27.37 15.31 -22.16
CA ASN A 160 -27.79 15.12 -23.54
C ASN A 160 -26.59 15.48 -24.44
N ILE A 161 -25.90 14.48 -24.97
CA ILE A 161 -24.66 14.68 -25.72
C ILE A 161 -24.96 15.45 -27.00
N THR A 162 -24.15 16.48 -27.27
CA THR A 162 -24.24 17.32 -28.48
C THR A 162 -22.91 17.32 -29.23
N THR A 163 -22.88 17.98 -30.38
CA THR A 163 -21.63 18.21 -31.13
C THR A 163 -20.72 19.27 -30.51
N GLU A 164 -21.14 19.90 -29.42
CA GLU A 164 -20.35 20.87 -28.65
C GLU A 164 -19.80 20.24 -27.37
N TRP A 165 -18.71 20.80 -26.86
CA TRP A 165 -18.11 20.35 -25.60
C TRP A 165 -19.02 20.67 -24.42
N GLN A 166 -19.28 19.66 -23.59
CA GLN A 166 -20.10 19.76 -22.39
C GLN A 166 -19.32 19.24 -21.20
N HIS A 167 -19.35 19.97 -20.08
CA HIS A 167 -18.85 19.47 -18.81
C HIS A 167 -19.91 18.55 -18.19
N VAL A 168 -19.49 17.36 -17.77
CA VAL A 168 -20.35 16.36 -17.13
C VAL A 168 -19.82 16.09 -15.74
N ARG A 169 -20.74 16.07 -14.76
CA ARG A 169 -20.49 15.67 -13.38
C ARG A 169 -21.47 14.58 -13.01
N ILE A 170 -20.97 13.37 -12.75
CA ILE A 170 -21.77 12.24 -12.30
C ILE A 170 -21.48 12.03 -10.80
N PRO A 171 -22.45 12.19 -9.89
CA PRO A 171 -22.24 11.91 -8.47
C PRO A 171 -21.79 10.47 -8.25
N MET A 172 -20.74 10.25 -7.46
CA MET A 172 -20.18 8.91 -7.22
C MET A 172 -21.19 7.97 -6.56
N LYS A 173 -22.04 8.44 -5.65
CA LYS A 173 -23.14 7.67 -5.06
C LYS A 173 -24.14 7.10 -6.07
N ASP A 174 -24.30 7.74 -7.23
CA ASP A 174 -25.20 7.24 -8.27
C ASP A 174 -24.55 6.09 -9.06
N LEU A 175 -23.20 6.07 -9.14
CA LEU A 175 -22.42 5.01 -9.76
C LEU A 175 -22.27 3.79 -8.82
N ILE A 176 -22.19 4.03 -7.51
CA ILE A 176 -21.75 3.04 -6.51
C ILE A 176 -22.95 2.41 -5.74
N PHE A 177 -24.20 2.71 -6.12
CA PHE A 177 -25.35 2.32 -5.32
C PHE A 177 -25.38 0.81 -4.97
N THR A 178 -25.36 0.56 -3.67
CA THR A 178 -25.03 -0.66 -2.92
C THR A 178 -26.14 -1.72 -2.94
N ALA A 179 -26.49 -2.22 -4.13
CA ALA A 179 -27.32 -3.43 -4.26
C ALA A 179 -26.57 -4.62 -4.89
N GLY A 180 -25.35 -4.40 -5.40
CA GLY A 180 -24.65 -5.36 -6.26
C GLY A 180 -23.40 -6.02 -5.68
N GLY A 181 -22.97 -5.68 -4.45
CA GLY A 181 -21.74 -6.23 -3.86
C GLY A 181 -20.43 -5.58 -4.33
N PHE A 182 -20.53 -4.47 -5.08
CA PHE A 182 -19.39 -3.63 -5.44
C PHE A 182 -18.71 -3.06 -4.19
N ASP A 183 -17.39 -3.14 -4.14
CA ASP A 183 -16.56 -2.61 -3.06
C ASP A 183 -15.75 -1.41 -3.54
N PRO A 184 -16.13 -0.17 -3.14
CA PRO A 184 -15.42 1.03 -3.56
C PRO A 184 -14.00 1.11 -3.01
N SER A 185 -13.63 0.33 -1.98
CA SER A 185 -12.25 0.27 -1.49
C SER A 185 -11.30 -0.51 -2.42
N ASN A 186 -11.86 -1.20 -3.43
CA ASN A 186 -11.14 -2.10 -4.33
C ASN A 186 -11.37 -1.79 -5.82
N ALA A 187 -11.61 -0.51 -6.17
CA ALA A 187 -11.87 -0.13 -7.56
C ALA A 187 -10.60 -0.21 -8.43
N THR A 188 -10.69 -0.77 -9.64
CA THR A 188 -9.54 -0.92 -10.55
C THR A 188 -9.68 -0.11 -11.84
N CYS A 189 -10.90 0.02 -12.38
CA CYS A 189 -11.11 0.62 -13.70
C CYS A 189 -12.33 1.52 -13.76
N LEU A 190 -12.23 2.58 -14.57
CA LEU A 190 -13.37 3.22 -15.21
C LEU A 190 -13.87 2.33 -16.36
N VAL A 191 -15.15 2.04 -16.37
CA VAL A 191 -15.80 1.12 -17.31
C VAL A 191 -16.68 1.93 -18.26
N PHE A 192 -16.55 1.64 -19.55
CA PHE A 192 -17.55 2.00 -20.55
C PHE A 192 -18.18 0.72 -21.11
N ASN A 193 -19.51 0.72 -21.23
CA ASN A 193 -20.25 -0.43 -21.74
C ASN A 193 -21.40 0.04 -22.65
N LYS A 194 -21.99 -0.90 -23.39
CA LYS A 194 -23.04 -0.62 -24.36
C LYS A 194 -24.35 -0.28 -23.65
N LYS A 195 -25.02 0.78 -24.12
CA LYS A 195 -26.46 0.95 -23.87
C LYS A 195 -27.30 0.19 -24.90
N ASN A 196 -26.90 0.26 -26.17
CA ASN A 196 -27.58 -0.38 -27.30
C ASN A 196 -26.56 -0.81 -28.36
N GLY A 197 -27.04 -1.37 -29.48
CA GLY A 197 -26.20 -1.87 -30.56
C GLY A 197 -25.86 -0.87 -31.65
N SER A 198 -26.19 0.42 -31.51
CA SER A 198 -25.92 1.42 -32.53
C SER A 198 -24.44 1.82 -32.55
N ALA A 199 -23.91 2.11 -33.74
CA ALA A 199 -22.63 2.77 -33.90
C ALA A 199 -22.70 4.22 -33.37
N PHE A 200 -21.62 4.68 -32.77
CA PHE A 200 -21.48 6.06 -32.32
C PHE A 200 -20.02 6.42 -32.11
N THR A 201 -19.73 7.73 -32.04
CA THR A 201 -18.42 8.25 -31.67
C THR A 201 -18.57 9.38 -30.68
N VAL A 202 -17.85 9.31 -29.56
CA VAL A 202 -17.70 10.41 -28.61
C VAL A 202 -16.23 10.62 -28.25
N TRP A 203 -15.90 11.84 -27.84
CA TRP A 203 -14.57 12.20 -27.35
C TRP A 203 -14.68 12.69 -25.91
N PHE A 204 -13.76 12.23 -25.08
CA PHE A 204 -13.61 12.67 -23.68
C PHE A 204 -12.34 13.49 -23.51
N SER A 205 -12.37 14.45 -22.59
CA SER A 205 -11.19 15.16 -22.11
C SER A 205 -11.24 15.30 -20.60
N ASP A 206 -10.07 15.29 -19.97
CA ASP A 206 -9.89 15.59 -18.54
C ASP A 206 -10.79 14.75 -17.62
N ILE A 207 -10.70 13.42 -17.76
CA ILE A 207 -11.48 12.49 -16.93
C ILE A 207 -10.80 12.35 -15.58
N LYS A 208 -11.56 12.58 -14.50
CA LYS A 208 -11.08 12.51 -13.12
C LYS A 208 -12.19 12.25 -12.13
N ILE A 209 -11.81 11.80 -10.94
CA ILE A 209 -12.69 11.75 -9.78
C ILE A 209 -12.29 12.90 -8.85
N THR A 210 -13.26 13.71 -8.44
CA THR A 210 -13.05 14.90 -7.61
C THR A 210 -13.96 14.88 -6.40
N SER A 211 -13.58 15.59 -5.34
CA SER A 211 -14.45 15.87 -4.19
C SER A 211 -14.08 17.24 -3.62
N ASP A 212 -15.07 17.96 -3.10
CA ASP A 212 -14.84 19.18 -2.32
C ASP A 212 -14.54 18.86 -0.85
N ASP A 213 -14.55 17.58 -0.47
CA ASP A 213 -14.25 17.12 0.88
C ASP A 213 -12.77 17.26 1.21
N ASN A 214 -12.48 17.36 2.50
CA ASN A 214 -11.13 17.24 3.01
C ASN A 214 -10.79 15.77 3.28
N GLU A 215 -9.50 15.43 3.17
CA GLU A 215 -8.96 14.16 3.62
C GLU A 215 -9.28 13.92 5.10
N LYS A 216 -9.65 12.69 5.45
CA LYS A 216 -10.04 12.33 6.80
C LYS A 216 -8.82 12.24 7.73
N SER A 217 -8.97 12.77 8.94
CA SER A 217 -7.97 12.62 9.99
C SER A 217 -7.95 11.19 10.54
N ALA A 218 -6.77 10.65 10.82
CA ALA A 218 -6.61 9.40 11.55
C ALA A 218 -6.55 9.65 13.08
N PRO A 219 -6.63 8.61 13.94
CA PRO A 219 -6.50 8.81 15.40
C PRO A 219 -5.20 9.52 15.77
N ALA A 220 -5.28 10.60 16.55
CA ALA A 220 -4.18 11.56 16.68
C ALA A 220 -2.91 11.00 17.34
N ILE A 221 -3.04 10.08 18.31
CA ILE A 221 -1.89 9.61 19.10
C ILE A 221 -1.24 8.40 18.41
N LYS A 222 -0.01 8.60 17.89
CA LYS A 222 0.84 7.56 17.31
C LYS A 222 1.94 7.18 18.31
N VAL A 223 1.96 5.93 18.75
CA VAL A 223 2.95 5.41 19.69
C VAL A 223 3.44 4.04 19.20
N ASN A 224 4.67 3.68 19.56
CA ASN A 224 5.13 2.31 19.37
C ASN A 224 4.24 1.37 20.20
N GLN A 225 3.42 0.56 19.50
CA GLN A 225 2.39 -0.26 20.13
C GLN A 225 2.96 -1.47 20.90
N LEU A 226 4.23 -1.84 20.65
CA LEU A 226 4.94 -2.80 21.49
C LEU A 226 5.52 -2.11 22.72
N GLY A 227 6.16 -0.95 22.52
CA GLY A 227 6.60 -0.05 23.57
C GLY A 227 8.10 0.26 23.58
N PHE A 228 8.68 0.47 24.77
CA PHE A 228 10.02 1.06 24.92
C PHE A 228 10.90 0.33 25.93
N ILE A 229 12.22 0.43 25.73
CA ILE A 229 13.23 -0.04 26.69
C ILE A 229 13.43 1.05 27.76
N PRO A 230 13.62 0.73 29.06
CA PRO A 230 13.70 1.71 30.14
C PRO A 230 14.70 2.85 29.93
N ASP A 231 15.83 2.59 29.28
CA ASP A 231 16.92 3.56 29.10
C ASP A 231 16.96 4.17 27.67
N SER A 232 15.92 3.97 26.85
CA SER A 232 15.82 4.57 25.51
C SER A 232 15.06 5.89 25.51
N GLU A 233 15.13 6.61 24.38
CA GLU A 233 14.14 7.64 24.06
C GLU A 233 12.74 7.01 23.99
N LYS A 234 11.73 7.73 24.48
CA LYS A 234 10.32 7.27 24.51
C LYS A 234 9.41 8.44 24.22
N TYR A 235 8.60 8.31 23.19
CA TYR A 235 7.71 9.38 22.79
C TYR A 235 6.47 8.83 22.08
N ALA A 236 5.44 9.67 22.05
CA ALA A 236 4.34 9.55 21.11
C ALA A 236 4.33 10.79 20.21
N LEU A 237 3.95 10.61 18.95
CA LEU A 237 3.64 11.72 18.06
C LEU A 237 2.14 11.95 18.10
N ILE A 238 1.75 13.21 18.23
CA ILE A 238 0.36 13.63 18.23
C ILE A 238 0.20 14.38 16.93
N THR A 239 -0.49 13.76 15.98
CA THR A 239 -0.59 14.23 14.61
C THR A 239 -2.03 14.46 14.20
N GLY A 240 -2.23 15.38 13.28
CA GLY A 240 -3.53 15.64 12.68
C GLY A 240 -3.48 16.90 11.82
N PHE A 241 -4.45 17.04 10.93
CA PHE A 241 -4.61 18.29 10.21
C PHE A 241 -4.88 19.44 11.17
N LYS A 242 -4.29 20.60 10.90
CA LYS A 242 -4.26 21.73 11.83
C LYS A 242 -5.64 22.20 12.29
N GLU A 243 -6.65 22.09 11.42
CA GLU A 243 -8.02 22.49 11.71
C GLU A 243 -8.77 21.49 12.60
N ASP A 244 -8.32 20.23 12.63
CA ASP A 244 -8.97 19.14 13.37
C ASP A 244 -8.24 18.76 14.66
N LEU A 245 -6.93 19.00 14.72
CA LEU A 245 -6.13 18.63 15.88
C LEU A 245 -6.45 19.58 17.05
N ALA A 246 -7.23 19.08 18.01
CA ALA A 246 -7.78 19.86 19.11
C ALA A 246 -6.79 20.25 20.21
N VAL A 247 -5.49 20.01 20.01
CA VAL A 247 -4.45 20.19 21.02
C VAL A 247 -3.27 20.98 20.48
N GLU A 248 -2.66 21.77 21.35
CA GLU A 248 -1.57 22.68 21.03
C GLU A 248 -0.29 22.39 21.83
N ALA A 249 0.83 22.95 21.36
CA ALA A 249 2.07 22.88 22.10
C ALA A 249 1.95 23.57 23.46
N GLY A 250 2.52 22.95 24.50
CA GLY A 250 2.41 23.40 25.90
C GLY A 250 1.20 22.83 26.65
N GLU A 251 0.27 22.12 25.99
CA GLU A 251 -0.77 21.37 26.68
C GLU A 251 -0.21 20.10 27.33
N LYS A 252 -0.92 19.60 28.35
CA LYS A 252 -0.46 18.46 29.14
C LYS A 252 -0.82 17.14 28.47
N PHE A 253 0.13 16.21 28.54
CA PHE A 253 -0.14 14.79 28.33
C PHE A 253 0.21 13.97 29.58
N PHE A 254 -0.40 12.80 29.70
CA PHE A 254 -0.22 11.89 30.80
C PHE A 254 0.15 10.50 30.27
N VAL A 255 1.13 9.85 30.88
CA VAL A 255 1.34 8.41 30.73
C VAL A 255 0.65 7.74 31.92
N VAL A 256 -0.34 6.91 31.66
CA VAL A 256 -1.17 6.26 32.68
C VAL A 256 -0.80 4.78 32.76
N ASP A 257 -0.57 4.29 33.98
CA ASP A 257 -0.33 2.88 34.27
C ASP A 257 -1.64 2.09 34.09
N ALA A 258 -1.67 1.17 33.13
CA ALA A 258 -2.85 0.41 32.75
C ALA A 258 -3.30 -0.62 33.81
N SER A 259 -2.48 -0.89 34.84
CA SER A 259 -2.80 -1.85 35.90
C SER A 259 -3.60 -1.21 37.04
N ASN A 260 -3.40 0.08 37.29
CA ASN A 260 -3.94 0.78 38.45
C ASN A 260 -4.56 2.15 38.13
N GLU A 261 -4.55 2.53 36.85
CA GLU A 261 -5.15 3.75 36.31
C GLU A 261 -4.57 5.05 36.90
N LYS A 262 -3.36 4.99 37.50
CA LYS A 262 -2.67 6.17 38.02
C LYS A 262 -1.74 6.77 36.98
N VAL A 263 -1.64 8.09 37.01
CA VAL A 263 -0.65 8.84 36.21
C VAL A 263 0.75 8.49 36.70
N ALA A 264 1.54 7.88 35.83
CA ALA A 264 2.95 7.54 36.06
C ALA A 264 3.89 8.66 35.60
N TYR A 265 3.48 9.46 34.62
CA TYR A 265 4.24 10.59 34.11
C TYR A 265 3.32 11.71 33.61
N THR A 266 3.75 12.95 33.76
CA THR A 266 3.10 14.13 33.18
C THR A 266 4.16 14.95 32.43
N GLY A 267 3.85 15.33 31.20
CA GLY A 267 4.69 16.19 30.38
C GLY A 267 3.86 17.23 29.62
N ASP A 268 4.56 18.10 28.90
CA ASP A 268 3.98 19.10 27.99
C ASP A 268 4.21 18.66 26.54
N LEU A 269 3.24 18.90 25.66
CA LEU A 269 3.38 18.66 24.23
C LEU A 269 4.37 19.66 23.61
N GLU A 270 5.32 19.17 22.84
CA GLU A 270 6.30 19.98 22.14
C GLU A 270 5.96 20.07 20.65
N LEU A 271 6.02 21.28 20.07
CA LEU A 271 5.83 21.44 18.63
C LEU A 271 7.01 20.85 17.86
N VAL A 272 6.76 19.90 16.96
CA VAL A 272 7.75 19.42 15.98
C VAL A 272 7.62 20.24 14.70
N THR A 273 6.43 20.31 14.13
CA THR A 273 6.11 21.17 12.99
C THR A 273 4.63 21.55 12.98
N GLU A 274 4.32 22.75 12.50
CA GLU A 274 2.93 23.19 12.27
C GLU A 274 2.29 22.53 11.04
N TYR A 275 3.12 21.99 10.16
CA TYR A 275 2.74 21.39 8.88
C TYR A 275 3.92 20.57 8.34
N GLU A 276 3.71 19.29 8.06
CA GLU A 276 4.70 18.42 7.42
C GLU A 276 4.39 18.36 5.90
N PRO A 277 5.18 19.02 5.03
CA PRO A 277 4.81 19.24 3.63
C PRO A 277 5.12 18.08 2.68
N ILE A 278 5.83 17.04 3.12
CA ILE A 278 6.38 16.01 2.22
C ILE A 278 5.50 14.77 2.19
N ASP A 279 5.10 14.29 3.36
CA ASP A 279 4.46 12.99 3.55
C ASP A 279 3.01 13.14 4.00
N SER A 280 2.77 13.73 5.18
CA SER A 280 1.46 13.64 5.85
C SER A 280 0.57 14.85 5.67
N GLY A 281 1.14 16.03 5.44
CA GLY A 281 0.41 17.29 5.51
C GLY A 281 -0.02 17.68 6.93
N GLU A 282 0.31 16.88 7.96
CA GLU A 282 -0.23 17.07 9.32
C GLU A 282 0.62 18.04 10.16
N LYS A 283 -0.01 18.64 11.16
CA LYS A 283 0.69 19.22 12.31
C LYS A 283 1.21 18.09 13.18
N ILE A 284 2.42 18.23 13.72
CA ILE A 284 3.06 17.20 14.55
C ILE A 284 3.50 17.82 15.87
N LEU A 285 3.00 17.26 16.97
CA LEU A 285 3.48 17.48 18.32
C LEU A 285 4.17 16.22 18.86
N LYS A 286 5.08 16.38 19.81
CA LYS A 286 5.78 15.29 20.50
C LYS A 286 5.40 15.26 21.97
N ALA A 287 5.03 14.09 22.47
CA ALA A 287 4.93 13.80 23.90
C ALA A 287 6.14 12.99 24.32
N ASP A 288 7.16 13.62 24.91
CA ASP A 288 8.39 12.95 25.36
C ASP A 288 8.32 12.52 26.83
N PHE A 289 8.36 11.21 27.06
CA PHE A 289 8.33 10.59 28.38
C PHE A 289 9.56 9.71 28.63
N SER A 290 10.70 10.07 28.03
CA SER A 290 11.95 9.33 28.16
C SER A 290 12.40 9.14 29.62
N ASN A 291 12.01 10.04 30.53
CA ASN A 291 12.30 9.96 31.96
C ASN A 291 11.50 8.88 32.72
N LEU A 292 10.45 8.31 32.11
CA LEU A 292 9.71 7.19 32.70
C LEU A 292 10.44 5.87 32.38
N ALA A 293 11.09 5.27 33.38
CA ALA A 293 11.85 4.02 33.26
C ALA A 293 11.22 2.83 34.00
N ALA A 294 10.17 3.07 34.79
CA ALA A 294 9.48 2.01 35.52
C ALA A 294 8.89 1.01 34.52
N ALA A 295 9.12 -0.28 34.78
CA ALA A 295 8.58 -1.32 33.92
C ALA A 295 7.08 -1.50 34.19
N GLY A 296 6.29 -1.68 33.13
CA GLY A 296 4.84 -1.79 33.21
C GLY A 296 4.15 -1.67 31.86
N GLU A 297 2.83 -1.74 31.88
CA GLU A 297 1.95 -1.50 30.74
C GLU A 297 1.32 -0.12 30.89
N TYR A 298 1.36 0.68 29.83
CA TYR A 298 0.96 2.08 29.85
C TYR A 298 0.08 2.45 28.65
N TYR A 299 -0.56 3.60 28.73
CA TYR A 299 -1.13 4.29 27.57
C TYR A 299 -1.00 5.81 27.74
N ILE A 300 -1.05 6.54 26.62
CA ILE A 300 -1.04 8.00 26.60
C ILE A 300 -2.47 8.51 26.71
N LYS A 301 -2.68 9.49 27.59
CA LYS A 301 -3.91 10.25 27.74
C LYS A 301 -3.63 11.74 27.55
N ILE A 302 -4.46 12.38 26.74
CA ILE A 302 -4.47 13.83 26.53
C ILE A 302 -5.93 14.26 26.59
N ASP A 303 -6.23 15.33 27.33
CA ASP A 303 -7.61 15.80 27.45
C ASP A 303 -8.11 16.26 26.07
N GLY A 304 -9.33 15.84 25.72
CA GLY A 304 -9.93 16.14 24.40
C GLY A 304 -9.58 15.15 23.28
N LEU A 305 -8.70 14.18 23.52
CA LEU A 305 -8.37 13.11 22.58
C LEU A 305 -8.72 11.72 23.14
N ASP A 306 -8.92 10.76 22.25
CA ASP A 306 -9.00 9.35 22.63
C ASP A 306 -7.64 8.84 23.13
N ASN A 307 -7.68 7.89 24.07
CA ASN A 307 -6.47 7.26 24.60
C ASN A 307 -5.71 6.50 23.51
N SER A 308 -4.38 6.44 23.62
CA SER A 308 -3.57 5.59 22.75
C SER A 308 -3.87 4.10 22.98
N PRO A 309 -3.47 3.22 22.03
CA PRO A 309 -3.23 1.81 22.34
C PRO A 309 -2.28 1.66 23.52
N ARG A 310 -2.37 0.50 24.19
CA ARG A 310 -1.45 0.14 25.27
C ARG A 310 -0.08 -0.21 24.71
N PHE A 311 0.96 0.03 25.51
CA PHE A 311 2.35 -0.31 25.19
C PHE A 311 3.14 -0.63 26.47
N ALA A 312 4.20 -1.41 26.34
CA ALA A 312 5.04 -1.79 27.47
C ALA A 312 6.22 -0.81 27.67
N ILE A 313 6.67 -0.66 28.91
CA ILE A 313 8.06 -0.26 29.19
C ILE A 313 8.72 -1.43 29.90
N GLY A 314 9.85 -1.91 29.38
CA GLY A 314 10.49 -3.08 29.97
C GLY A 314 11.76 -3.54 29.26
N LYS A 315 12.57 -4.31 29.98
CA LYS A 315 13.74 -4.97 29.38
C LYS A 315 13.25 -6.19 28.58
N GLY A 316 13.73 -6.34 27.35
CA GLY A 316 13.45 -7.52 26.52
C GLY A 316 12.07 -7.56 25.88
N ILE A 317 11.31 -6.45 25.86
CA ILE A 317 9.98 -6.39 25.21
C ILE A 317 10.04 -6.73 23.70
N TYR A 318 11.20 -6.55 23.08
CA TYR A 318 11.44 -6.86 21.66
C TYR A 318 11.85 -8.32 21.41
N ASN A 319 12.09 -9.12 22.46
CA ASN A 319 12.55 -10.50 22.28
C ASN A 319 11.52 -11.35 21.51
N PRO A 320 10.20 -11.27 21.79
CA PRO A 320 9.21 -11.99 20.99
C PRO A 320 9.21 -11.53 19.53
N LEU A 321 9.29 -10.22 19.27
CA LEU A 321 9.34 -9.67 17.92
C LEU A 321 10.56 -10.20 17.14
N LEU A 322 11.72 -10.31 17.78
CA LEU A 322 12.92 -10.89 17.16
C LEU A 322 12.69 -12.36 16.77
N VAL A 323 12.06 -13.14 17.64
CA VAL A 323 11.73 -14.55 17.37
C VAL A 323 10.71 -14.66 16.23
N ASP A 324 9.63 -13.88 16.29
CA ASP A 324 8.55 -13.93 15.29
C ASP A 324 9.05 -13.48 13.91
N SER A 325 9.84 -12.40 13.84
CA SER A 325 10.43 -11.93 12.59
C SER A 325 11.44 -12.91 12.00
N ALA A 326 12.25 -13.59 12.83
CA ALA A 326 13.17 -14.61 12.34
C ALA A 326 12.44 -15.90 11.92
N ARG A 327 11.34 -16.28 12.60
CA ARG A 327 10.53 -17.44 12.24
C ARG A 327 9.75 -17.27 10.93
N TYR A 328 9.61 -16.03 10.42
CA TYR A 328 9.11 -15.78 9.06
C TYR A 328 9.80 -16.68 8.02
N PHE A 329 11.13 -16.80 8.09
CA PHE A 329 11.92 -17.59 7.14
C PHE A 329 11.54 -19.08 7.19
N TYR A 330 11.31 -19.63 8.39
CA TYR A 330 10.82 -21.00 8.52
C TYR A 330 9.46 -21.19 7.84
N TYR A 331 8.52 -20.26 8.04
CA TYR A 331 7.19 -20.33 7.42
C TYR A 331 7.23 -20.22 5.90
N GLN A 332 8.23 -19.51 5.37
CA GLN A 332 8.45 -19.38 3.93
C GLN A 332 9.23 -20.54 3.33
N ARG A 333 9.75 -21.51 4.10
CA ARG A 333 10.52 -22.64 3.54
C ARG A 333 9.74 -23.43 2.48
N GLN A 334 10.33 -23.57 1.31
CA GLN A 334 9.84 -24.38 0.21
C GLN A 334 10.48 -25.78 0.22
N GLY A 335 9.83 -26.78 -0.42
CA GLY A 335 10.38 -28.12 -0.61
C GLY A 335 10.33 -29.00 0.64
N ILE A 336 9.51 -28.61 1.62
CA ILE A 336 9.32 -29.31 2.89
C ILE A 336 7.88 -29.16 3.38
N GLU A 337 7.40 -30.16 4.11
CA GLU A 337 6.19 -30.05 4.93
C GLU A 337 6.51 -29.30 6.22
N LEU A 338 5.75 -28.25 6.52
CA LEU A 338 5.84 -27.57 7.80
C LEU A 338 4.99 -28.34 8.82
N GLU A 339 5.65 -29.11 9.68
CA GLU A 339 4.99 -29.91 10.70
C GLU A 339 4.36 -29.03 11.80
N GLU A 340 3.20 -29.44 12.32
CA GLU A 340 2.45 -28.74 13.38
C GLU A 340 3.30 -28.45 14.63
N LYS A 341 4.21 -29.36 15.01
CA LYS A 341 5.10 -29.17 16.17
C LYS A 341 6.03 -27.95 16.05
N TYR A 342 6.33 -27.53 14.82
CA TYR A 342 7.14 -26.36 14.54
C TYR A 342 6.28 -25.18 14.09
N ALA A 343 5.22 -25.39 13.30
CA ALA A 343 4.49 -24.32 12.65
C ALA A 343 3.14 -23.94 13.31
N GLY A 344 2.64 -24.74 14.27
CA GLY A 344 1.33 -24.54 14.87
C GLY A 344 0.22 -24.53 13.84
N GLU A 345 -0.64 -23.51 13.88
CA GLU A 345 -1.75 -23.34 12.93
C GLU A 345 -1.32 -23.10 11.48
N TYR A 346 -0.05 -22.72 11.26
CA TYR A 346 0.53 -22.50 9.93
C TYR A 346 1.12 -23.77 9.31
N ALA A 347 0.86 -24.94 9.90
CA ALA A 347 1.27 -26.22 9.35
C ALA A 347 0.71 -26.41 7.92
N ARG A 348 1.57 -26.88 7.01
CA ARG A 348 1.19 -27.09 5.61
C ARG A 348 2.01 -28.19 4.96
N LYS A 349 1.40 -28.88 3.99
CA LYS A 349 2.12 -29.82 3.12
C LYS A 349 3.08 -29.07 2.20
N ASP A 350 4.10 -29.78 1.70
CA ASP A 350 4.91 -29.29 0.60
C ASP A 350 4.03 -29.15 -0.66
N MET A 351 4.09 -27.98 -1.28
CA MET A 351 3.33 -27.64 -2.49
C MET A 351 4.21 -27.62 -3.74
N THR A 352 5.49 -27.98 -3.60
CA THR A 352 6.50 -27.81 -4.65
C THR A 352 7.39 -29.03 -4.94
N PRO A 353 6.85 -30.26 -4.92
CA PRO A 353 7.65 -31.46 -5.18
C PRO A 353 8.28 -31.48 -6.59
N GLN A 354 7.74 -30.71 -7.54
CA GLN A 354 8.25 -30.58 -8.91
C GLN A 354 9.65 -29.95 -8.99
N ASP A 355 10.08 -29.19 -7.97
CA ASP A 355 11.35 -28.47 -8.00
C ASP A 355 12.57 -29.42 -7.93
N LYS A 356 12.36 -30.68 -7.57
CA LYS A 356 13.39 -31.73 -7.63
C LYS A 356 13.88 -32.04 -9.03
N GLU A 357 13.08 -31.74 -10.04
CA GLU A 357 13.36 -32.02 -11.45
C GLU A 357 13.03 -30.78 -12.30
N ALA A 358 13.43 -29.60 -11.81
CA ALA A 358 13.11 -28.34 -12.47
C ALA A 358 13.81 -28.23 -13.83
N VAL A 359 13.05 -27.84 -14.85
CA VAL A 359 13.52 -27.77 -16.23
C VAL A 359 13.90 -26.34 -16.59
N PHE A 360 15.06 -26.16 -17.22
CA PHE A 360 15.44 -24.87 -17.78
C PHE A 360 14.46 -24.46 -18.89
N SER A 361 13.98 -23.21 -18.86
CA SER A 361 13.09 -22.65 -19.89
C SER A 361 13.65 -22.78 -21.31
N THR A 362 14.98 -22.78 -21.47
CA THR A 362 15.63 -22.99 -22.77
C THR A 362 15.51 -24.41 -23.31
N GLY A 363 15.23 -25.40 -22.45
CA GLY A 363 15.24 -26.83 -22.75
C GLY A 363 16.63 -27.39 -23.10
N LYS A 364 17.71 -26.61 -22.94
CA LYS A 364 19.06 -26.97 -23.42
C LYS A 364 19.92 -27.69 -22.37
N MET A 365 19.45 -27.76 -21.14
CA MET A 365 20.16 -28.36 -20.02
C MET A 365 19.27 -29.42 -19.38
N ALA A 366 19.90 -30.44 -18.77
CA ALA A 366 19.18 -31.44 -18.02
C ALA A 366 18.42 -30.77 -16.85
N PRO A 367 17.30 -31.35 -16.40
CA PRO A 367 16.64 -30.92 -15.17
C PRO A 367 17.63 -30.91 -14.00
N VAL A 368 17.38 -30.02 -13.05
CA VAL A 368 18.19 -29.84 -11.84
C VAL A 368 17.29 -29.83 -10.62
N ASP A 369 17.79 -30.36 -9.51
CA ASP A 369 17.14 -30.22 -8.21
C ASP A 369 17.39 -28.80 -7.71
N VAL A 370 16.31 -28.03 -7.61
CA VAL A 370 16.29 -26.70 -7.02
C VAL A 370 15.32 -26.67 -5.85
N SER A 371 15.20 -27.75 -5.10
CA SER A 371 14.43 -27.79 -3.85
C SER A 371 15.00 -26.84 -2.78
N LYS A 372 14.30 -26.72 -1.65
CA LYS A 372 14.62 -25.80 -0.54
C LYS A 372 14.39 -24.33 -0.90
N GLY A 373 15.02 -23.44 -0.15
CA GLY A 373 14.84 -22.01 -0.22
C GLY A 373 13.54 -21.52 0.37
N TRP A 374 13.25 -20.23 0.18
CA TRP A 374 12.06 -19.56 0.68
C TRP A 374 11.17 -19.06 -0.46
N TYR A 375 9.85 -19.15 -0.26
CA TYR A 375 8.92 -18.33 -1.02
C TYR A 375 9.25 -16.85 -0.82
N ASP A 376 9.37 -16.12 -1.92
CA ASP A 376 9.88 -14.75 -1.91
C ASP A 376 8.93 -13.76 -1.25
N ALA A 377 7.64 -13.89 -1.59
CA ALA A 377 6.60 -13.06 -1.03
C ALA A 377 5.31 -13.87 -0.85
N GLY A 378 4.16 -13.29 -1.24
CA GLY A 378 2.87 -13.96 -1.23
C GLY A 378 2.66 -14.94 -2.40
N ASP A 379 3.55 -14.96 -3.40
CA ASP A 379 3.60 -15.98 -4.44
C ASP A 379 4.51 -17.15 -4.07
N PHE A 380 4.53 -18.19 -4.90
CA PHE A 380 5.35 -19.38 -4.68
C PHE A 380 6.70 -19.35 -5.40
N GLY A 381 7.09 -18.21 -5.98
CA GLY A 381 8.36 -18.05 -6.66
C GLY A 381 9.55 -17.94 -5.70
N LYS A 382 10.73 -18.25 -6.23
CA LYS A 382 12.02 -18.03 -5.57
C LYS A 382 12.94 -17.25 -6.49
N TYR A 383 13.60 -16.22 -5.95
CA TYR A 383 14.44 -15.32 -6.73
C TYR A 383 15.78 -15.11 -6.05
N VAL A 384 16.87 -15.51 -6.72
CA VAL A 384 18.23 -15.48 -6.15
C VAL A 384 18.61 -14.09 -5.64
N ASN A 385 18.17 -13.02 -6.32
CA ASN A 385 18.43 -11.64 -5.90
C ASN A 385 17.80 -11.30 -4.54
N ALA A 386 16.57 -11.72 -4.30
CA ALA A 386 15.87 -11.42 -3.07
C ALA A 386 16.30 -12.38 -1.94
N GLY A 387 16.39 -13.67 -2.25
CA GLY A 387 16.94 -14.69 -1.36
C GLY A 387 18.33 -14.37 -0.83
N SER A 388 19.26 -13.97 -1.71
CA SER A 388 20.61 -13.56 -1.30
C SER A 388 20.63 -12.27 -0.47
N GLY A 389 19.65 -11.36 -0.66
CA GLY A 389 19.43 -10.21 0.20
C GLY A 389 19.03 -10.64 1.61
N GLY A 390 18.02 -11.50 1.72
CA GLY A 390 17.58 -12.06 3.02
C GLY A 390 18.72 -12.78 3.77
N VAL A 391 19.48 -13.64 3.08
CA VAL A 391 20.66 -14.31 3.65
C VAL A 391 21.70 -13.30 4.15
N SER A 392 21.98 -12.26 3.37
CA SER A 392 22.91 -11.19 3.77
C SER A 392 22.45 -10.48 5.04
N ASP A 393 21.16 -10.17 5.16
CA ASP A 393 20.61 -9.51 6.33
C ASP A 393 20.69 -10.39 7.58
N LEU A 394 20.39 -11.70 7.45
CA LEU A 394 20.55 -12.67 8.55
C LEU A 394 22.01 -12.79 8.99
N PHE A 395 22.96 -12.79 8.05
CA PHE A 395 24.38 -12.82 8.37
C PHE A 395 24.86 -11.55 9.06
N TRP A 396 24.43 -10.37 8.61
CA TRP A 396 24.76 -9.11 9.29
C TRP A 396 24.16 -9.06 10.69
N ALA A 397 22.92 -9.50 10.87
CA ALA A 397 22.28 -9.55 12.18
C ALA A 397 23.09 -10.44 13.15
N TYR A 398 23.46 -11.65 12.72
CA TYR A 398 24.27 -12.56 13.52
C TYR A 398 25.69 -12.04 13.79
N GLU A 399 26.36 -11.49 12.77
CA GLU A 399 27.74 -10.97 12.92
C GLU A 399 27.81 -9.78 13.87
N MET A 400 26.79 -8.90 13.84
CA MET A 400 26.75 -7.70 14.68
C MET A 400 26.29 -7.98 16.11
N PHE A 401 25.36 -8.93 16.30
CA PHE A 401 24.72 -9.19 17.60
C PHE A 401 24.63 -10.69 17.91
N PRO A 402 25.75 -11.44 17.89
CA PRO A 402 25.73 -12.90 18.00
C PRO A 402 25.11 -13.39 19.30
N GLU A 403 25.20 -12.63 20.39
CA GLU A 403 24.60 -12.97 21.68
C GLU A 403 23.07 -12.91 21.70
N GLN A 404 22.44 -12.28 20.70
CA GLN A 404 20.98 -12.26 20.54
C GLN A 404 20.45 -13.49 19.81
N PHE A 405 21.34 -14.30 19.23
CA PHE A 405 20.98 -15.46 18.41
C PHE A 405 21.57 -16.74 18.97
N THR A 406 20.71 -17.69 19.30
CA THR A 406 21.12 -18.92 19.99
C THR A 406 20.46 -20.13 19.36
N ASP A 407 21.04 -21.30 19.62
CA ASP A 407 20.42 -22.59 19.30
C ASP A 407 19.11 -22.75 20.12
N ASN A 408 18.09 -23.38 19.54
CA ASN A 408 16.74 -23.58 20.09
C ASN A 408 15.89 -22.31 20.24
N GLN A 409 16.31 -21.20 19.64
CA GLN A 409 15.58 -19.94 19.72
C GLN A 409 14.32 -19.93 18.86
N LEU A 410 14.38 -20.53 17.68
CA LEU A 410 13.35 -20.40 16.65
C LEU A 410 12.42 -21.59 16.56
N ASN A 411 12.60 -22.67 17.32
CA ASN A 411 11.78 -23.89 17.26
C ASN A 411 11.52 -24.36 15.81
N ILE A 412 12.63 -24.70 15.14
CA ILE A 412 12.70 -25.20 13.77
C ILE A 412 13.26 -26.64 13.77
N PRO A 413 13.18 -27.39 12.64
CA PRO A 413 13.69 -28.76 12.58
C PRO A 413 15.14 -28.93 13.03
N GLU A 414 15.97 -27.92 12.79
CA GLU A 414 17.38 -27.91 13.12
C GLU A 414 17.68 -27.52 14.58
N SER A 415 16.72 -26.96 15.33
CA SER A 415 16.90 -26.57 16.72
C SER A 415 17.41 -27.74 17.58
N GLY A 416 18.48 -27.49 18.33
CA GLY A 416 19.17 -28.46 19.18
C GLY A 416 20.43 -29.06 18.55
N ASN A 417 20.86 -28.57 17.39
CA ASN A 417 22.04 -29.06 16.67
C ASN A 417 23.36 -28.38 17.11
N GLY A 418 23.32 -27.43 18.04
CA GLY A 418 24.47 -26.65 18.48
C GLY A 418 24.85 -25.47 17.59
N ILE A 419 24.02 -25.13 16.59
CA ILE A 419 24.17 -23.99 15.69
C ILE A 419 23.06 -22.98 16.03
N PRO A 420 23.34 -21.66 16.04
CA PRO A 420 22.30 -20.66 16.16
C PRO A 420 21.24 -20.81 15.06
N ASP A 421 19.97 -20.95 15.44
CA ASP A 421 18.88 -21.27 14.51
C ASP A 421 18.76 -20.29 13.33
N ILE A 422 19.14 -19.01 13.51
CA ILE A 422 19.19 -18.02 12.42
C ILE A 422 20.14 -18.41 11.29
N LEU A 423 21.24 -19.10 11.62
CA LEU A 423 22.20 -19.59 10.64
C LEU A 423 21.71 -20.85 9.94
N ASP A 424 20.89 -21.67 10.62
CA ASP A 424 20.20 -22.79 9.98
C ASP A 424 19.16 -22.31 8.96
N GLU A 425 18.42 -21.24 9.27
CA GLU A 425 17.56 -20.59 8.27
C GLU A 425 18.37 -20.04 7.09
N ALA A 426 19.44 -19.27 7.33
CA ALA A 426 20.29 -18.77 6.25
C ALA A 426 20.87 -19.90 5.38
N ARG A 427 21.24 -21.03 6.02
CA ARG A 427 21.72 -22.23 5.32
C ARG A 427 20.64 -22.82 4.41
N TRP A 428 19.38 -22.86 4.84
CA TRP A 428 18.28 -23.41 4.05
C TRP A 428 18.15 -22.73 2.68
N GLU A 429 18.32 -21.40 2.65
CA GLU A 429 18.30 -20.62 1.41
C GLU A 429 19.58 -20.79 0.59
N ILE A 430 20.75 -20.79 1.23
CA ILE A 430 22.03 -20.98 0.53
C ILE A 430 22.08 -22.35 -0.17
N GLU A 431 21.54 -23.40 0.44
CA GLU A 431 21.49 -24.72 -0.16
C GLU A 431 20.58 -24.81 -1.39
N TRP A 432 19.64 -23.87 -1.56
CA TRP A 432 18.89 -23.73 -2.81
C TRP A 432 19.66 -22.92 -3.86
N ILE A 433 20.38 -21.88 -3.45
CA ILE A 433 21.15 -21.01 -4.36
C ILE A 433 22.35 -21.75 -5.00
N LEU A 434 22.98 -22.66 -4.27
CA LEU A 434 24.15 -23.46 -4.70
C LEU A 434 23.76 -24.63 -5.60
#